data_AF-A0A497SJ99-F1
#
_entry.id   AF-A0A497SJ99-F1
#
_cell.length_a   1.000
_cell.length_b   1.000
_cell.length_c   1.000
_cell.angle_alpha   90.00
_cell.angle_beta   90.00
_cell.angle_gamma   90.00
#
_symmetry.space_group_name_H-M   'P 1'
#
loop_
_entity.id
_entity.type
_entity.pdbx_description
1 polymer ?
#
loop_
_entity_poly.entity_id
_entity_poly.type
_entity_poly.pdbx_seq_one_letter_code
_entity_poly.pdbx_strand_id
1 'polypeptide(L)'
;MMSYLWLLIAFLTSALVRIVVKLGSNYEIFPFIAFSYSFGSLFALVTRRKIKERIGKVTLKNSLKFGFLIGIINFIAFYSQLLALSIGKASIIFPIISLAIYLAVILSILIYKEPLTLKKVVGIIFSLIAIILLS
;
A
#
# COMPACT_ATOMS: atom_id res chain seq x y z
N MET A 1 -14.48 11.00 -16.37
CA MET A 1 -13.34 10.64 -17.25
C MET A 1 -11.98 10.82 -16.58
N MET A 2 -11.74 11.95 -15.88
CA MET A 2 -10.47 12.21 -15.19
C MET A 2 -10.05 11.15 -14.14
N SER A 3 -11.00 10.48 -13.49
CA SER A 3 -10.75 9.45 -12.47
C SER A 3 -10.11 8.16 -13.02
N TYR A 4 -10.48 7.73 -14.23
CA TYR A 4 -9.93 6.49 -14.84
C TYR A 4 -8.46 6.65 -15.24
N LEU A 5 -8.05 7.86 -15.62
CA LEU A 5 -6.66 8.16 -15.95
C LEU A 5 -5.76 7.98 -14.72
N TRP A 6 -6.17 8.49 -13.55
CA TRP A 6 -5.45 8.31 -12.30
C TRP A 6 -5.38 6.85 -11.86
N LEU A 7 -6.44 6.07 -12.11
CA LEU A 7 -6.42 4.63 -11.85
C LEU A 7 -5.40 3.91 -12.73
N LEU A 8 -5.32 4.25 -14.02
CA LEU A 8 -4.34 3.65 -14.93
C LEU A 8 -2.90 4.02 -14.54
N ILE A 9 -2.66 5.28 -14.18
CA ILE A 9 -1.35 5.72 -13.68
C ILE A 9 -1.00 4.99 -12.39
N ALA A 10 -1.93 4.88 -11.43
CA ALA A 10 -1.71 4.15 -10.18
C ALA A 10 -1.42 2.66 -10.43
N PHE A 11 -2.10 2.04 -11.39
CA PHE A 11 -1.87 0.66 -11.78
C PHE A 11 -0.45 0.45 -12.36
N LEU A 12 -0.06 1.27 -13.33
CA LEU A 12 1.27 1.19 -13.95
C LEU A 12 2.39 1.46 -12.95
N THR A 13 2.26 2.51 -12.15
CA THR A 13 3.25 2.86 -11.12
C THR A 13 3.36 1.76 -10.07
N SER A 14 2.24 1.16 -9.64
CA SER A 14 2.25 0.03 -8.70
C SER A 14 2.96 -1.20 -9.29
N ALA A 15 2.79 -1.48 -10.58
CA ALA A 15 3.50 -2.58 -11.24
C ALA A 15 5.01 -2.34 -11.28
N LEU A 16 5.44 -1.12 -11.63
CA LEU A 16 6.86 -0.74 -11.63
C LEU A 16 7.47 -0.83 -10.23
N VAL A 17 6.76 -0.36 -9.20
CA VAL A 17 7.21 -0.46 -7.80
C VAL A 17 7.48 -1.92 -7.41
N ARG A 18 6.61 -2.86 -7.80
CA ARG A 18 6.81 -4.30 -7.48
C ARG A 18 8.09 -4.85 -8.08
N ILE A 19 8.43 -4.47 -9.32
CA ILE A 19 9.68 -4.89 -9.97
C ILE A 19 10.87 -4.32 -9.19
N VAL A 20 10.85 -3.02 -8.88
CA VAL A 20 11.94 -2.37 -8.12
C VAL A 20 12.10 -2.97 -6.73
N VAL A 21 11.01 -3.27 -6.03
CA VAL A 21 11.03 -3.91 -4.70
C VAL A 21 11.62 -5.32 -4.77
N LYS A 22 11.30 -6.10 -5.80
CA LYS A 22 11.92 -7.43 -5.98
C LYS A 22 13.41 -7.33 -6.32
N LEU A 23 13.84 -6.34 -7.09
CA LEU A 23 15.26 -6.09 -7.33
C LEU A 23 15.96 -5.66 -6.04
N GLY A 24 15.31 -4.76 -5.28
CA GLY A 24 15.75 -4.24 -4.00
C GLY A 24 15.91 -5.30 -2.92
N SER A 25 15.09 -6.35 -2.92
CA SER A 25 15.15 -7.43 -1.91
C SER A 25 16.44 -8.27 -1.97
N ASN A 26 17.25 -8.15 -3.02
CA ASN A 26 18.56 -8.82 -3.12
C ASN A 26 19.69 -8.01 -2.47
N TYR A 27 19.44 -6.76 -2.08
CA TYR A 27 20.39 -5.88 -1.41
C TYR A 27 20.10 -5.82 0.10
N GLU A 28 20.92 -5.09 0.83
CA GLU A 28 20.69 -4.85 2.25
C GLU A 28 19.34 -4.15 2.50
N ILE A 29 18.50 -4.80 3.31
CA ILE A 29 17.12 -4.38 3.55
C ILE A 29 17.07 -3.00 4.24
N PHE A 30 17.90 -2.76 5.27
CA PHE A 30 17.83 -1.52 6.06
C PHE A 30 18.18 -0.25 5.26
N PRO A 31 19.30 -0.18 4.50
CA PRO A 31 19.60 0.97 3.65
C PRO A 31 18.55 1.20 2.56
N PHE A 32 18.02 0.12 1.96
CA PHE A 32 16.99 0.21 0.93
C PHE A 32 15.70 0.85 1.45
N ILE A 33 15.26 0.45 2.66
CA ILE A 33 14.11 1.05 3.34
C ILE A 33 14.37 2.54 3.65
N ALA A 34 15.52 2.85 4.25
CA ALA A 34 15.87 4.23 4.62
C ALA A 34 15.89 5.17 3.41
N PHE A 35 16.46 4.73 2.28
CA PHE A 35 16.51 5.51 1.05
C PHE A 35 15.11 5.71 0.43
N SER A 36 14.28 4.65 0.43
CA SER A 36 12.92 4.69 -0.10
C SER A 36 12.03 5.70 0.64
N TYR A 37 12.06 5.71 1.97
CA TYR A 37 11.26 6.64 2.77
C TYR A 37 11.82 8.08 2.80
N SER A 38 13.13 8.25 2.60
CA SER A 38 13.75 9.58 2.49
C SER A 38 13.17 10.40 1.33
N PHE A 39 12.91 9.75 0.19
CA PHE A 39 12.35 10.42 -0.98
C PHE A 39 10.92 10.93 -0.71
N GLY A 40 10.08 10.13 -0.05
CA GLY A 40 8.74 10.52 0.36
C GLY A 40 8.73 11.68 1.37
N SER A 41 9.67 11.66 2.32
CA SER A 41 9.83 12.74 3.31
C SER A 41 10.25 14.06 2.66
N LEU A 42 11.25 14.03 1.76
CA LEU A 42 11.68 15.22 1.01
C LEU A 42 10.56 15.79 0.16
N PHE A 43 9.83 14.94 -0.57
CA PHE A 43 8.69 15.37 -1.38
C PHE A 43 7.58 16.01 -0.52
N ALA A 44 7.29 15.43 0.65
CA ALA A 44 6.31 15.98 1.58
C ALA A 44 6.73 17.35 2.12
N LEU A 45 8.04 17.56 2.41
CA LEU A 45 8.56 18.86 2.87
C LEU A 45 8.47 19.93 1.78
N VAL A 46 8.78 19.60 0.53
CA VAL A 46 8.72 20.53 -0.62
C VAL A 46 7.27 20.95 -0.92
N THR A 47 6.33 20.01 -0.86
CA THR A 47 4.91 20.27 -1.18
C THR A 47 4.10 20.83 -0.01
N ARG A 48 4.66 20.81 1.21
CA ARG A 48 4.01 21.29 2.45
C ARG A 48 3.41 22.69 2.32
N ARG A 49 4.10 23.62 1.65
CA ARG A 49 3.65 25.02 1.50
C ARG A 49 2.39 25.13 0.63
N LYS A 50 2.36 24.43 -0.51
CA LYS A 50 1.20 24.42 -1.44
C LYS A 50 -0.02 23.69 -0.88
N ILE A 51 0.21 22.67 -0.05
CA ILE A 51 -0.85 21.83 0.52
C ILE A 51 -1.52 22.51 1.73
N LYS A 52 -0.75 23.25 2.54
CA LYS A 52 -1.28 23.98 3.71
C LYS A 52 -2.32 25.03 3.34
N GLU A 53 -2.22 25.62 2.14
CA GLU A 53 -3.20 26.58 1.60
C GLU A 53 -4.52 25.92 1.17
N ARG A 54 -4.51 24.63 0.80
CA ARG A 54 -5.71 23.90 0.35
C ARG A 54 -6.51 23.23 1.46
N ILE A 55 -5.87 22.84 2.56
CA ILE A 55 -6.44 21.86 3.51
C ILE A 55 -7.04 22.52 4.79
N GLY A 56 -6.93 23.84 4.97
CA GLY A 56 -7.50 24.52 6.14
C GLY A 56 -6.83 24.14 7.48
N LYS A 57 -7.41 24.53 8.62
CA LYS A 57 -6.88 24.27 9.98
C LYS A 57 -7.06 22.79 10.38
N VAL A 58 -6.37 21.87 9.73
CA VAL A 58 -6.22 20.50 10.25
C VAL A 58 -5.30 20.55 11.47
N THR A 59 -5.74 19.94 12.56
CA THR A 59 -5.01 19.94 13.83
C THR A 59 -3.72 19.14 13.68
N LEU A 60 -2.58 19.83 13.77
CA LEU A 60 -1.24 19.23 13.64
C LEU A 60 -1.06 17.98 14.51
N LYS A 61 -1.65 17.97 15.71
CA LYS A 61 -1.62 16.85 16.66
C LYS A 61 -2.27 15.57 16.13
N ASN A 62 -3.39 15.69 15.40
CA ASN A 62 -4.06 14.52 14.82
C ASN A 62 -3.28 14.01 13.60
N SER A 63 -2.79 14.91 12.73
CA SER A 63 -1.93 14.52 11.61
C SER A 63 -0.65 13.83 12.05
N LEU A 64 -0.01 14.29 13.14
CA LEU A 64 1.17 13.65 13.72
C LEU A 64 0.84 12.27 14.30
N LYS A 65 -0.27 12.13 15.05
CA LYS A 65 -0.67 10.85 15.64
C LYS A 65 -0.96 9.79 14.58
N PHE A 66 -1.78 10.12 13.57
CA PHE A 66 -2.09 9.19 12.49
C PHE A 66 -0.89 8.96 11.57
N GLY A 67 -0.10 10.00 11.29
CA GLY A 67 1.13 9.88 10.50
C GLY A 67 2.17 8.96 11.15
N PHE A 68 2.35 9.08 12.47
CA PHE A 68 3.25 8.22 13.23
C PHE A 68 2.78 6.76 13.23
N LEU A 69 1.48 6.52 13.48
CA LEU A 69 0.91 5.19 13.46
C LEU A 69 1.03 4.52 12.07
N ILE A 70 0.69 5.26 11.02
CA ILE A 70 0.83 4.81 9.63
C ILE A 70 2.30 4.55 9.29
N GLY A 71 3.22 5.36 9.79
CA GLY A 71 4.66 5.19 9.58
C GLY A 71 5.19 3.88 10.17
N ILE A 72 4.84 3.56 11.42
CA ILE A 72 5.23 2.31 12.07
C ILE A 72 4.66 1.10 11.30
N ILE A 73 3.36 1.14 10.98
CA ILE A 73 2.70 0.03 10.27
C ILE A 73 3.33 -0.17 8.88
N ASN A 74 3.59 0.91 8.15
CA ASN A 74 4.25 0.82 6.84
C ASN A 74 5.66 0.26 6.93
N PHE A 75 6.45 0.69 7.91
CA PHE A 75 7.80 0.19 8.09
C PHE A 75 7.80 -1.32 8.34
N ILE A 76 6.95 -1.80 9.27
CA ILE A 76 6.83 -3.23 9.57
C ILE A 76 6.34 -4.02 8.35
N ALA A 77 5.32 -3.49 7.64
CA ALA A 77 4.77 -4.14 6.45
C ALA A 77 5.81 -4.24 5.33
N PHE A 78 6.52 -3.16 5.04
CA PHE A 78 7.51 -3.10 3.97
C PHE A 78 8.75 -3.94 4.29
N TYR A 79 9.21 -3.91 5.54
CA TYR A 79 10.28 -4.80 6.01
C TYR A 79 9.91 -6.28 5.85
N SER A 80 8.72 -6.67 6.30
CA SER A 80 8.23 -8.04 6.19
C SER A 80 8.07 -8.49 4.74
N GLN A 81 7.61 -7.58 3.86
CA GLN A 81 7.53 -7.83 2.42
C GLN A 81 8.91 -8.07 1.81
N LEU A 82 9.90 -7.24 2.11
CA LEU A 82 11.26 -7.39 1.59
C LEU A 82 11.90 -8.69 2.08
N LEU A 83 11.72 -9.04 3.35
CA LEU A 83 12.21 -10.29 3.92
C LEU A 83 11.55 -11.51 3.28
N ALA A 84 10.24 -11.47 3.04
CA ALA A 84 9.56 -12.54 2.31
C ALA A 84 10.15 -12.68 0.90
N LEU A 85 10.35 -11.57 0.19
CA LEU A 85 10.88 -11.54 -1.18
C LEU A 85 12.35 -11.95 -1.29
N SER A 86 13.15 -11.81 -0.23
CA SER A 86 14.53 -12.30 -0.22
C SER A 86 14.58 -13.82 -0.06
N ILE A 87 13.63 -14.42 0.67
CA ILE A 87 13.59 -15.87 0.94
C ILE A 87 12.82 -16.63 -0.16
N GLY A 88 11.81 -16.01 -0.78
CA GLY A 88 10.90 -16.68 -1.72
C GLY A 88 10.78 -16.08 -3.12
N LYS A 89 10.04 -16.78 -3.97
CA LYS A 89 9.78 -16.36 -5.35
C LYS A 89 8.75 -15.23 -5.40
N ALA A 90 9.07 -14.17 -6.17
CA ALA A 90 8.20 -13.01 -6.35
C ALA A 90 6.79 -13.40 -6.86
N SER A 91 6.74 -14.41 -7.73
CA SER A 91 5.50 -14.91 -8.35
C SER A 91 4.50 -15.47 -7.35
N ILE A 92 4.94 -15.89 -6.15
CA ILE A 92 4.06 -16.40 -5.09
C ILE A 92 3.76 -15.30 -4.08
N ILE A 93 4.78 -14.52 -3.72
CA ILE A 93 4.67 -13.53 -2.65
C ILE A 93 3.81 -12.32 -3.06
N PHE A 94 3.94 -11.82 -4.29
CA PHE A 94 3.15 -10.67 -4.72
C PHE A 94 1.64 -10.94 -4.80
N PRO A 95 1.18 -12.11 -5.28
CA PRO A 95 -0.21 -12.52 -5.15
C PRO A 95 -0.68 -12.60 -3.69
N ILE A 96 0.11 -13.24 -2.81
CA ILE A 96 -0.24 -13.36 -1.37
C ILE A 96 -0.37 -11.98 -0.72
N ILE A 97 0.56 -11.06 -0.96
CA ILE A 97 0.47 -9.69 -0.41
C ILE A 97 -0.78 -8.97 -0.95
N SER A 98 -1.17 -9.25 -2.19
CA SER A 98 -2.38 -8.68 -2.77
C SER A 98 -3.65 -9.18 -2.07
N LEU A 99 -3.59 -10.30 -1.31
CA LEU A 99 -4.68 -10.74 -0.43
C LEU A 99 -4.91 -9.80 0.76
N ALA A 100 -3.97 -8.89 1.08
CA ALA A 100 -4.19 -7.89 2.13
C ALA A 100 -5.40 -6.99 1.82
N ILE A 101 -5.80 -6.86 0.55
CA ILE A 101 -6.99 -6.10 0.16
C ILE A 101 -8.28 -6.71 0.74
N TYR A 102 -8.36 -8.04 0.89
CA TYR A 102 -9.51 -8.69 1.49
C TYR A 102 -9.56 -8.48 2.99
N LEU A 103 -8.41 -8.54 3.66
CA LEU A 103 -8.31 -8.17 5.07
C LEU A 103 -8.76 -6.72 5.27
N ALA A 104 -8.34 -5.80 4.40
CA ALA A 104 -8.81 -4.42 4.43
C ALA A 104 -10.32 -4.30 4.23
N VAL A 105 -10.91 -5.10 3.33
CA VAL A 105 -12.37 -5.14 3.13
C VAL A 105 -13.09 -5.67 4.37
N ILE A 106 -12.62 -6.77 4.96
CA ILE A 106 -13.18 -7.35 6.19
C ILE A 106 -13.10 -6.34 7.34
N LEU A 107 -11.93 -5.74 7.55
CA LEU A 107 -11.73 -4.70 8.56
C LEU A 107 -12.62 -3.49 8.29
N SER A 108 -12.78 -3.09 7.03
CA SER A 108 -13.67 -1.98 6.66
C SER A 108 -15.12 -2.29 7.01
N ILE A 109 -15.60 -3.51 6.73
CA ILE A 109 -16.95 -3.94 7.12
C ILE A 109 -17.09 -3.93 8.65
N LEU A 110 -16.10 -4.46 9.37
CA LEU A 110 -16.13 -4.54 10.82
C LEU A 110 -16.13 -3.16 11.50
N ILE A 111 -15.32 -2.23 10.98
CA ILE A 111 -15.11 -0.89 11.55
C ILE A 111 -16.20 0.08 11.11
N TYR A 112 -16.52 0.12 9.82
CA TYR A 112 -17.47 1.09 9.23
C TYR A 112 -18.91 0.59 9.18
N LYS A 113 -19.16 -0.69 9.50
CA LYS A 113 -20.50 -1.33 9.46
C LYS A 113 -21.24 -1.11 8.14
N GLU A 114 -20.51 -1.03 7.02
CA GLU A 114 -21.13 -0.86 5.71
C GLU A 114 -21.98 -2.10 5.35
N PRO A 115 -23.19 -1.92 4.77
CA PRO A 115 -24.00 -3.04 4.33
C PRO A 115 -23.29 -3.78 3.18
N LEU A 116 -22.99 -5.06 3.42
CA LEU A 116 -22.43 -5.98 2.45
C LEU A 116 -23.42 -6.21 1.31
N THR A 117 -23.17 -5.60 0.17
CA THR A 117 -23.91 -5.91 -1.06
C THR A 117 -23.40 -7.23 -1.64
N LEU A 118 -24.29 -8.12 -2.07
CA LEU A 118 -23.97 -9.42 -2.70
C LEU A 118 -22.85 -9.33 -3.76
N LYS A 119 -22.82 -8.22 -4.53
CA LYS A 119 -21.78 -7.95 -5.54
C LYS A 119 -20.36 -7.86 -4.96
N LYS A 120 -20.18 -7.26 -3.77
CA LYS A 120 -18.85 -7.18 -3.10
C LYS A 120 -18.38 -8.57 -2.65
N VAL A 121 -19.29 -9.38 -2.11
CA VAL A 121 -18.98 -10.75 -1.65
C VAL A 121 -18.60 -11.66 -2.82
N VAL A 122 -19.37 -11.60 -3.92
CA VAL A 122 -19.06 -12.37 -5.13
C VAL A 122 -17.71 -11.95 -5.72
N GLY A 123 -17.41 -10.65 -5.78
CA GLY A 123 -16.10 -10.16 -6.22
C GLY A 123 -14.94 -10.66 -5.36
N ILE A 124 -15.16 -10.77 -4.04
CA ILE A 124 -14.18 -11.33 -3.12
C ILE A 124 -13.91 -12.81 -3.43
N ILE A 125 -14.98 -13.61 -3.55
CA ILE A 125 -14.90 -15.05 -3.83
C ILE A 125 -14.21 -15.31 -5.17
N PHE A 126 -14.61 -14.59 -6.24
CA PHE A 126 -14.00 -14.74 -7.57
C PHE A 126 -12.51 -14.41 -7.56
N SER A 127 -12.12 -13.37 -6.83
CA SER A 127 -10.73 -12.95 -6.77
C SER A 127 -9.89 -13.96 -5.95
N LEU A 128 -10.47 -14.57 -4.89
CA LEU A 128 -9.82 -15.68 -4.16
C LEU A 128 -9.59 -16.90 -5.06
N ILE A 129 -10.61 -17.27 -5.86
CA ILE A 129 -10.51 -18.37 -6.84
C ILE A 129 -9.43 -18.05 -7.89
N ALA A 130 -9.42 -16.84 -8.43
CA ALA A 130 -8.41 -16.41 -9.40
C ALA A 130 -6.99 -16.51 -8.85
N ILE A 131 -6.78 -16.16 -7.57
CA ILE A 131 -5.47 -16.26 -6.92
C ILE A 131 -5.07 -17.71 -6.69
N ILE A 132 -5.99 -18.59 -6.24
CA ILE A 132 -5.71 -20.03 -6.09
C ILE A 132 -5.33 -20.67 -7.44
N LEU A 133 -5.93 -20.22 -8.54
CA LEU A 133 -5.53 -20.66 -9.88
C LEU A 133 -4.17 -20.12 -10.33
N LEU A 134 -3.77 -18.95 -9.82
CA LEU A 134 -2.55 -18.24 -10.25
C LEU A 134 -1.32 -18.60 -9.39
N SER A 135 -1.54 -19.08 -8.17
CA SER A 135 -0.53 -19.56 -7.22
C SER A 135 -0.10 -21.00 -7.51
#